data_AF-A0A7S1DID7-F1
#
_entry.id   AF-A0A7S1DID7-F1
#
_cell.length_a   1.000
_cell.length_b   1.000
_cell.length_c   1.000
_cell.angle_alpha   90.00
_cell.angle_beta   90.00
_cell.angle_gamma   90.00
#
_symmetry.space_group_name_H-M   'P 1'
#
loop_
_entity.id
_entity.type
_entity.pdbx_description
1 polymer ?
#
loop_
_entity_poly.entity_id
_entity_poly.type
_entity_poly.pdbx_seq_one_letter_code
_entity_poly.pdbx_strand_id
1 'polypeptide(L)'
;ARSRIHTFIATSELHMEKKLRMTREQVLEQATLAVRFARKLCGDIEFSPEDGYRSDIDFLARVCEAVIREGAGTINIPDTVGYAIPELYGDFIRRLREK
;
A
#
# COMPACT_ATOMS: atom_id res chain seq x y z
N ALA A 1 -21.23 8.08 -14.12
CA ALA A 1 -20.44 6.99 -13.52
C ALA A 1 -19.33 7.60 -12.67
N ARG A 2 -19.01 7.02 -11.50
CA ARG A 2 -17.88 7.46 -10.66
C ARG A 2 -16.66 6.61 -11.03
N SER A 3 -15.66 7.23 -11.66
CA SER A 3 -14.41 6.54 -12.02
C SER A 3 -13.47 6.45 -10.83
N ARG A 4 -12.65 5.41 -10.78
CA ARG A 4 -11.58 5.22 -9.78
C ARG A 4 -10.30 4.80 -10.49
N ILE A 5 -9.16 5.34 -10.05
CA ILE A 5 -7.84 4.81 -10.42
C ILE A 5 -7.32 4.01 -9.23
N HIS A 6 -6.93 2.77 -9.50
CA HIS A 6 -6.28 1.89 -8.54
C HIS A 6 -4.82 1.67 -8.96
N THR A 7 -3.89 2.06 -8.11
CA THR A 7 -2.45 1.80 -8.29
C THR A 7 -1.91 0.96 -7.14
N PHE A 8 -0.77 0.30 -7.35
CA PHE A 8 -0.17 -0.58 -6.35
C PHE A 8 1.35 -0.63 -6.53
N ILE A 9 2.05 -0.96 -5.44
CA ILE A 9 3.47 -1.32 -5.44
C ILE A 9 3.74 -2.30 -4.29
N ALA A 10 4.70 -3.20 -4.47
CA ALA A 10 5.05 -4.18 -3.45
C ALA A 10 5.80 -3.53 -2.28
N THR A 11 5.48 -3.94 -1.05
CA THR A 11 6.03 -3.35 0.18
C THR A 11 6.79 -4.34 1.07
N SER A 12 6.85 -5.62 0.70
CA SER A 12 7.60 -6.63 1.44
C SER A 12 9.06 -6.66 1.01
N GLU A 13 9.97 -6.92 1.97
CA GLU A 13 11.42 -6.88 1.73
C GLU A 13 11.86 -7.70 0.51
N LEU A 14 11.35 -8.93 0.41
CA LEU A 14 11.71 -9.83 -0.68
C LEU A 14 11.29 -9.28 -2.06
N HIS A 15 10.10 -8.67 -2.15
CA HIS A 15 9.64 -8.08 -3.40
C HIS A 15 10.42 -6.80 -3.72
N MET A 16 10.68 -5.95 -2.73
CA MET A 16 11.47 -4.74 -2.94
C MET A 16 12.89 -5.07 -3.41
N GLU A 17 13.56 -6.03 -2.77
CA GLU A 17 14.94 -6.41 -3.10
C GLU A 17 15.03 -7.18 -4.43
N LYS A 18 14.20 -8.22 -4.61
CA LYS A 18 14.37 -9.18 -5.72
C LYS A 18 13.57 -8.83 -6.97
N LYS A 19 12.37 -8.26 -6.81
CA LYS A 19 11.47 -7.94 -7.93
C LYS A 19 11.65 -6.49 -8.39
N LEU A 20 11.54 -5.53 -7.48
CA LEU A 20 11.62 -4.11 -7.81
C LEU A 20 13.07 -3.61 -7.90
N ARG A 21 13.98 -4.23 -7.15
CA ARG A 21 15.37 -3.76 -6.96
C ARG A 21 15.41 -2.32 -6.46
N MET A 22 14.53 -2.01 -5.51
CA MET A 22 14.34 -0.69 -4.92
C MET A 22 14.56 -0.73 -3.42
N THR A 23 15.10 0.34 -2.86
CA THR A 23 15.13 0.57 -1.41
C THR A 23 13.74 0.94 -0.89
N ARG A 24 13.54 0.86 0.43
CA ARG A 24 12.32 1.34 1.11
C ARG A 24 11.97 2.78 0.74
N GLU A 25 12.97 3.66 0.70
CA GLU A 25 12.83 5.07 0.35
C GLU A 25 12.37 5.26 -1.10
N GLN A 26 12.94 4.50 -2.02
CA GLN A 26 12.54 4.54 -3.43
C GLN A 26 11.10 4.03 -3.61
N VAL A 27 10.71 2.95 -2.93
CA VAL A 27 9.33 2.44 -2.97
C VAL A 27 8.34 3.47 -2.41
N LEU A 28 8.68 4.10 -1.30
CA LEU A 28 7.88 5.17 -0.70
C LEU A 28 7.71 6.35 -1.66
N GLU A 29 8.80 6.79 -2.29
CA GLU A 29 8.79 7.88 -3.28
C GLU A 29 7.93 7.52 -4.49
N GLN A 30 8.09 6.32 -5.05
CA GLN A 30 7.31 5.87 -6.21
C GLN A 30 5.82 5.77 -5.90
N ALA A 31 5.44 5.23 -4.73
CA ALA A 31 4.04 5.18 -4.28
C ALA A 31 3.43 6.59 -4.20
N THR A 32 4.16 7.53 -3.58
CA THR A 32 3.78 8.93 -3.42
C THR A 32 3.58 9.61 -4.78
N LEU A 33 4.55 9.48 -5.69
CA LEU A 33 4.50 10.07 -7.02
C LEU A 33 3.36 9.51 -7.88
N ALA A 34 3.14 8.19 -7.84
CA ALA A 34 2.09 7.53 -8.59
C ALA A 34 0.70 8.01 -8.15
N VAL A 35 0.45 8.09 -6.84
CA VAL A 35 -0.83 8.59 -6.29
C VAL A 35 -1.02 10.07 -6.60
N ARG A 36 0.01 10.90 -6.41
CA ARG A 36 -0.02 12.34 -6.77
C ARG A 36 -0.37 12.54 -8.24
N PHE A 37 0.23 11.75 -9.12
CA PHE A 37 -0.06 11.82 -10.56
C PHE A 37 -1.49 11.37 -10.86
N ALA A 38 -1.93 10.24 -10.31
CA ALA A 38 -3.28 9.71 -10.49
C ALA A 38 -4.35 10.70 -10.00
N ARG A 39 -4.09 11.43 -8.91
CA ARG A 39 -4.99 12.44 -8.34
C ARG A 39 -5.28 13.60 -9.30
N LYS A 40 -4.36 13.92 -10.21
CA LYS A 40 -4.58 14.94 -11.27
C LYS A 40 -5.57 14.47 -12.34
N LEU A 41 -5.79 13.16 -12.46
CA LEU A 41 -6.62 12.53 -13.47
C LEU A 41 -7.97 12.06 -12.91
N CYS A 42 -8.04 11.73 -11.62
CA CYS A 42 -9.23 11.15 -11.00
C CYS A 42 -9.53 11.63 -9.58
N GLY A 43 -10.82 11.80 -9.31
CA GLY A 43 -11.40 12.17 -8.02
C GLY A 43 -11.31 11.09 -6.94
N ASP A 44 -11.18 9.82 -7.33
CA ASP A 44 -11.26 8.66 -6.45
C ASP A 44 -10.05 7.76 -6.68
N ILE A 45 -9.17 7.68 -5.68
CA ILE A 45 -7.90 6.96 -5.78
C ILE A 45 -7.86 5.86 -4.73
N GLU A 46 -7.53 4.66 -5.19
CA GLU A 46 -7.23 3.50 -4.36
C GLU A 46 -5.76 3.11 -4.50
N PHE A 47 -5.14 2.76 -3.38
CA PHE A 47 -3.77 2.29 -3.34
C PHE A 47 -3.68 0.92 -2.63
N SER A 48 -2.93 -0.01 -3.24
CA SER A 48 -2.58 -1.28 -2.59
C SER A 48 -1.09 -1.40 -2.34
N PRO A 49 -0.65 -1.56 -1.08
CA PRO A 49 0.65 -2.16 -0.80
C PRO A 49 0.58 -3.67 -1.12
N GLU A 50 1.06 -4.06 -2.30
CA GLU A 50 1.17 -5.48 -2.69
C GLU A 50 2.05 -6.21 -1.67
N ASP A 51 1.62 -7.43 -1.33
CA ASP A 51 2.24 -8.28 -0.32
C ASP A 51 2.24 -7.70 1.11
N GLY A 52 1.34 -6.76 1.40
CA GLY A 52 1.26 -6.01 2.65
C GLY A 52 1.19 -6.87 3.91
N TYR A 53 0.52 -8.02 3.89
CA TYR A 53 0.43 -8.91 5.07
C TYR A 53 1.78 -9.51 5.51
N ARG A 54 2.79 -9.52 4.64
CA ARG A 54 4.17 -9.98 4.95
C ARG A 54 5.16 -8.82 5.07
N SER A 55 4.69 -7.58 4.95
CA SER A 55 5.52 -6.39 5.07
C SER A 55 5.80 -6.06 6.53
N ASP A 56 6.92 -5.37 6.75
CA ASP A 56 7.16 -4.70 8.02
C ASP A 56 6.04 -3.68 8.29
N ILE A 57 5.35 -3.81 9.43
CA ILE A 57 4.13 -3.04 9.70
C ILE A 57 4.42 -1.54 9.85
N ASP A 58 5.61 -1.17 10.34
CA ASP A 58 6.01 0.24 10.48
C ASP A 58 6.28 0.88 9.12
N PHE A 59 7.00 0.18 8.25
CA PHE A 59 7.17 0.62 6.87
C PHE A 59 5.84 0.67 6.10
N LEU A 60 4.99 -0.33 6.27
CA LEU A 60 3.66 -0.38 5.65
C LEU A 60 2.81 0.83 6.08
N ALA A 61 2.74 1.12 7.38
CA ALA A 61 2.05 2.30 7.90
C ALA A 61 2.62 3.60 7.30
N ARG A 62 3.95 3.74 7.26
CA ARG A 62 4.62 4.90 6.65
C ARG A 62 4.25 5.09 5.17
N VAL A 63 4.16 4.01 4.39
CA VAL A 63 3.73 4.06 2.99
C VAL A 63 2.26 4.46 2.89
N CYS A 64 1.38 3.84 3.69
CA CYS A 64 -0.06 4.16 3.74
C CYS A 64 -0.29 5.63 4.08
N GLU A 65 0.36 6.17 5.11
CA GLU A 65 0.25 7.59 5.46
C GLU A 65 0.69 8.51 4.33
N ALA A 66 1.81 8.20 3.67
CA ALA A 66 2.34 9.02 2.60
C ALA A 66 1.37 9.09 1.42
N VAL A 67 0.81 7.95 0.98
CA VAL A 67 -0.16 7.94 -0.12
C VAL A 67 -1.49 8.59 0.26
N ILE A 68 -1.92 8.50 1.52
CA ILE A 68 -3.10 9.22 2.02
C ILE A 68 -2.89 10.73 1.90
N ARG A 69 -1.70 11.24 2.28
CA ARG A 69 -1.35 12.67 2.13
C ARG A 69 -1.37 13.13 0.67
N GLU A 70 -1.08 12.25 -0.29
CA GLU A 70 -1.13 12.54 -1.72
C GLU A 70 -2.54 12.40 -2.35
N GLY A 71 -3.51 11.92 -1.58
CA GLY A 71 -4.92 11.87 -1.98
C GLY A 71 -5.49 10.48 -2.27
N ALA A 72 -4.84 9.40 -1.82
CA ALA A 72 -5.48 8.08 -1.76
C ALA A 72 -6.64 8.11 -0.75
N GLY A 73 -7.86 7.84 -1.22
CA GLY A 73 -9.07 7.80 -0.39
C GLY A 73 -9.47 6.40 0.05
N THR A 74 -8.91 5.37 -0.59
CA THR A 74 -9.09 3.96 -0.22
C THR A 74 -7.73 3.27 -0.16
N ILE A 75 -7.49 2.52 0.90
CA ILE A 75 -6.30 1.67 1.04
C ILE A 75 -6.76 0.21 1.06
N ASN A 76 -6.33 -0.57 0.08
CA ASN A 76 -6.61 -2.00 0.01
C ASN A 76 -5.39 -2.76 0.51
N ILE A 77 -5.53 -3.49 1.62
CA ILE A 77 -4.49 -4.39 2.12
C ILE A 77 -4.77 -5.79 1.57
N PRO A 78 -3.94 -6.36 0.70
CA PRO A 78 -4.15 -7.72 0.21
C PRO A 78 -3.43 -8.75 1.09
N ASP A 79 -4.06 -9.90 1.30
CA ASP A 79 -3.34 -11.15 1.57
C ASP A 79 -2.93 -11.76 0.22
N THR A 80 -1.80 -11.30 -0.32
CA THR A 80 -1.34 -11.66 -1.67
C THR A 80 -1.11 -13.17 -1.85
N VAL A 81 -0.75 -13.89 -0.78
CA VAL A 81 -0.51 -15.34 -0.84
C VAL A 81 -1.81 -16.13 -0.62
N GLY A 82 -2.69 -15.64 0.26
CA GLY A 82 -4.00 -16.25 0.51
C GLY A 82 -4.02 -17.26 1.66
N TYR A 83 -3.06 -17.20 2.58
CA TYR A 83 -2.97 -18.12 3.73
C TYR A 83 -3.24 -17.45 5.07
N ALA A 84 -3.77 -16.22 5.09
CA ALA A 84 -4.15 -15.55 6.31
C ALA A 84 -5.32 -16.25 7.00
N ILE A 85 -5.24 -16.34 8.32
CA ILE A 85 -6.31 -16.83 9.18
C ILE A 85 -7.16 -15.61 9.58
N PRO A 86 -8.51 -15.69 9.53
CA PRO A 86 -9.38 -14.53 9.74
C PRO A 86 -9.07 -13.72 11.01
N GLU A 87 -8.81 -14.38 12.14
CA GLU A 87 -8.52 -13.74 13.42
C GLU A 87 -7.18 -12.98 13.38
N LEU A 88 -6.13 -13.63 12.85
CA LEU A 88 -4.80 -13.02 12.72
C LEU A 88 -4.81 -11.84 11.74
N TYR A 89 -5.58 -11.97 10.65
CA TYR A 89 -5.71 -10.91 9.66
C TYR A 89 -6.48 -9.71 10.23
N GLY A 90 -7.58 -9.97 10.97
CA GLY A 90 -8.32 -8.93 11.67
C GLY A 90 -7.46 -8.18 12.69
N ASP A 91 -6.64 -8.92 13.46
CA ASP A 91 -5.66 -8.34 14.38
C ASP A 91 -4.63 -7.46 13.67
N PHE A 92 -4.11 -7.95 12.53
CA PHE A 92 -3.17 -7.20 11.70
C PHE A 92 -3.76 -5.89 11.19
N ILE A 93 -4.97 -5.92 10.62
CA ILE A 93 -5.66 -4.72 10.11
C ILE A 93 -5.92 -3.71 11.24
N ARG A 94 -6.33 -4.18 12.42
CA ARG A 94 -6.53 -3.31 13.59
C ARG A 94 -5.22 -2.60 13.97
N ARG A 95 -4.13 -3.36 14.13
CA ARG A 95 -2.81 -2.83 14.50
C ARG A 95 -2.29 -1.84 13.47
N LEU A 96 -2.53 -2.09 12.19
CA LEU A 96 -2.13 -1.17 11.11
C LEU A 96 -2.91 0.15 11.17
N ARG A 97 -4.21 0.09 11.49
CA ARG A 97 -5.09 1.28 11.58
C ARG A 97 -4.82 2.15 12.81
N GLU A 98 -4.28 1.57 13.89
CA GLU A 98 -3.94 2.26 15.14
C GLU A 98 -2.56 2.95 15.09
N LYS A 99 -1.77 2.69 14.05
CA LYS A 99 -0.53 3.40 13.76
C LYS A 99 -0.80 4.64 12.92
#